data_AF-A0A087E970-F1
#
_entry.id   AF-A0A087E970-F1
#
_cell.length_a   1.000
_cell.length_b   1.000
_cell.length_c   1.000
_cell.angle_alpha   90.00
_cell.angle_beta   90.00
_cell.angle_gamma   90.00
#
_symmetry.space_group_name_H-M   'P 1'
#
loop_
_entity.id
_entity.type
_entity.pdbx_description
1 polymer ?
#
loop_
_entity_poly.entity_id
_entity_poly.type
_entity_poly.pdbx_seq_one_letter_code
_entity_poly.pdbx_strand_id
1 'polypeptide(L)'
;MRGTLQDIHATGTSRMRAEAGFRTWCSWMMHSRPEPMKTLARRIRRHWRDILAYFDHRCTNAIPEGLNGIIRHIKTRARGLRNMDCFSTMIHLTCGKPDLATVTI
;
A
#
# COMPACT_ATOMS: atom_id res chain seq x y z
N MET A 1 0.74 -22.75 -0.60
CA MET A 1 1.11 -21.35 -0.27
C MET A 1 0.21 -20.28 -0.90
N ARG A 2 -0.47 -20.51 -2.05
CA ARG A 2 -1.26 -19.47 -2.74
C ARG A 2 -2.64 -19.12 -2.14
N GLY A 3 -3.14 -19.86 -1.14
CA GLY A 3 -4.50 -19.66 -0.59
C GLY A 3 -4.61 -18.92 0.75
N THR A 4 -3.61 -19.02 1.64
CA THR A 4 -3.81 -18.68 3.06
C THR A 4 -4.10 -17.21 3.35
N LEU A 5 -3.53 -16.29 2.58
CA LEU A 5 -3.78 -14.85 2.73
C LEU A 5 -5.17 -14.47 2.22
N GLN A 6 -5.57 -15.03 1.08
CA GLN A 6 -6.89 -14.81 0.50
C GLN A 6 -7.97 -15.40 1.40
N ASP A 7 -7.70 -16.56 2.01
CA ASP A 7 -8.59 -17.19 2.98
C ASP A 7 -8.78 -16.32 4.24
N ILE A 8 -7.71 -15.69 4.76
CA ILE A 8 -7.79 -14.77 5.91
C ILE A 8 -8.68 -13.56 5.58
N HIS A 9 -8.66 -13.07 4.33
CA HIS A 9 -9.52 -11.97 3.88
C HIS A 9 -10.95 -12.41 3.52
N ALA A 10 -11.13 -13.61 2.96
CA ALA A 10 -12.42 -14.13 2.50
C ALA A 10 -13.30 -14.66 3.65
N THR A 11 -12.69 -15.14 4.75
CA THR A 11 -13.42 -15.83 5.83
C THR A 11 -14.23 -14.89 6.74
N GLY A 12 -14.32 -13.59 6.44
CA GLY A 12 -15.34 -12.70 7.00
C GLY A 12 -15.44 -12.65 8.53
N THR A 13 -15.12 -11.47 9.09
CA THR A 13 -15.82 -10.97 10.28
C THR A 13 -15.28 -11.50 11.62
N SER A 14 -14.06 -11.08 11.98
CA SER A 14 -13.70 -10.62 13.33
C SER A 14 -12.19 -10.37 13.36
N ARG A 15 -11.77 -9.22 13.89
CA ARG A 15 -10.35 -8.90 14.15
C ARG A 15 -9.63 -10.06 14.84
N MET A 16 -10.33 -10.77 15.74
CA MET A 16 -9.81 -11.93 16.46
C MET A 16 -9.48 -13.13 15.56
N ARG A 17 -10.33 -13.43 14.56
CA ARG A 17 -10.09 -14.52 13.61
C ARG A 17 -8.96 -14.19 12.64
N ALA A 18 -8.92 -12.95 12.17
CA ALA A 18 -7.81 -12.46 11.35
C ALA A 18 -6.49 -12.55 12.13
N GLU A 19 -6.49 -12.11 13.39
CA GLU A 19 -5.32 -12.18 14.27
C GLU A 19 -4.82 -13.62 14.43
N ALA A 20 -5.71 -14.57 14.72
CA ALA A 20 -5.35 -15.97 14.84
C ALA A 20 -4.77 -16.54 13.54
N GLY A 21 -5.40 -16.24 12.39
CA GLY A 21 -4.91 -16.65 11.08
C GLY A 21 -3.53 -16.10 10.74
N PHE A 22 -3.30 -14.81 10.98
CA PHE A 22 -1.99 -14.18 10.80
C PHE A 22 -0.93 -14.77 11.73
N ARG A 23 -1.28 -15.15 12.98
CA ARG A 23 -0.30 -15.71 13.93
C ARG A 23 0.18 -17.06 13.45
N THR A 24 -0.75 -17.92 13.03
CA THR A 24 -0.44 -19.21 12.42
C THR A 24 0.41 -18.99 11.18
N TRP A 25 -0.01 -18.13 10.27
CA TRP A 25 0.73 -17.88 9.03
C TRP A 25 2.15 -17.34 9.27
N CYS A 26 2.33 -16.39 10.20
CA CYS A 26 3.65 -15.92 10.62
C CYS A 26 4.52 -17.02 11.24
N SER A 27 3.94 -17.92 12.04
CA SER A 27 4.66 -19.08 12.58
C SER A 27 5.17 -19.97 11.46
N TRP A 28 4.32 -20.30 10.49
CA TRP A 28 4.70 -21.10 9.33
C TRP A 28 5.79 -20.43 8.48
N MET A 29 5.67 -19.11 8.25
CA MET A 29 6.69 -18.34 7.54
C MET A 29 8.03 -18.31 8.27
N MET A 30 8.05 -18.27 9.60
CA MET A 30 9.28 -18.32 10.40
C MET A 30 9.99 -19.67 10.32
N HIS A 31 9.24 -20.77 10.21
CA HIS A 31 9.77 -22.12 10.05
C HIS A 31 10.11 -22.46 8.59
N SER A 32 9.74 -21.60 7.64
CA SER A 32 10.08 -21.81 6.23
C SER A 32 11.58 -21.63 5.99
N ARG A 33 12.12 -22.42 5.06
CA ARG A 33 13.54 -22.41 4.71
C ARG A 33 14.03 -21.07 4.10
N PRO A 34 13.26 -20.35 3.27
CA PRO A 34 13.72 -19.09 2.67
C PRO A 34 13.79 -17.94 3.67
N GLU A 35 14.95 -17.31 3.80
CA GLU A 35 15.14 -16.11 4.63
C GLU A 35 14.24 -14.91 4.26
N PRO A 36 13.87 -14.69 2.97
CA PRO A 36 12.91 -13.66 2.61
C PRO A 36 11.55 -13.83 3.30
N MET A 37 11.12 -15.08 3.50
CA MET A 37 9.84 -15.40 4.12
C MET A 37 9.87 -15.14 5.64
N LYS A 38 10.99 -15.46 6.30
CA LYS A 38 11.21 -15.09 7.72
C LYS A 38 11.26 -13.58 7.89
N THR A 39 11.90 -12.87 6.96
CA THR A 39 11.96 -11.40 6.96
C THR A 39 10.58 -10.78 6.82
N LEU A 40 9.75 -11.31 5.92
CA LEU A 40 8.35 -10.91 5.78
C LEU A 40 7.57 -11.14 7.09
N ALA A 41 7.70 -12.31 7.71
CA ALA A 41 7.05 -12.61 8.99
C ALA A 41 7.45 -11.63 10.10
N ARG A 42 8.75 -11.30 10.21
CA ARG A 42 9.24 -10.28 11.16
C ARG A 42 8.66 -8.91 10.88
N ARG A 43 8.47 -8.54 9.60
CA ARG A 43 7.86 -7.25 9.21
C ARG A 43 6.39 -7.19 9.58
N ILE A 44 5.63 -8.25 9.28
CA ILE A 44 4.22 -8.37 9.65
C ILE A 44 4.04 -8.29 11.17
N ARG A 45 4.89 -8.99 11.94
CA ARG A 45 4.86 -8.92 13.42
C ARG A 45 5.17 -7.52 13.96
N ARG A 46 6.01 -6.73 13.29
CA ARG A 46 6.32 -5.33 13.68
C ARG A 46 5.15 -4.39 13.41
N HIS A 47 4.43 -4.56 12.29
CA HIS A 47 3.30 -3.72 11.90
C HIS A 47 1.94 -4.33 12.25
N TRP A 48 1.90 -5.22 13.25
CA TRP A 48 0.72 -6.01 13.60
C TRP A 48 -0.50 -5.15 13.91
N ARG A 49 -0.30 -4.04 14.64
CA ARG A 49 -1.36 -3.11 15.02
C ARG A 49 -1.98 -2.44 13.79
N ASP A 50 -1.15 -1.98 12.87
CA ASP A 50 -1.58 -1.29 11.65
C ASP A 50 -2.32 -2.24 10.71
N ILE A 51 -1.83 -3.48 10.60
CA ILE A 51 -2.46 -4.54 9.78
C ILE A 51 -3.83 -4.91 10.34
N LEU A 52 -3.97 -5.02 11.67
CA LEU A 52 -5.26 -5.34 12.28
C LEU A 52 -6.24 -4.16 12.26
N ALA A 53 -5.75 -2.91 12.29
CA ALA A 53 -6.58 -1.72 12.16
C ALA A 53 -7.35 -1.67 10.83
N TYR A 54 -6.86 -2.36 9.79
CA TYR A 54 -7.61 -2.57 8.54
C TYR A 54 -8.96 -3.27 8.78
N PHE A 55 -9.06 -4.22 9.72
CA PHE A 55 -10.31 -4.93 9.97
C PHE A 55 -11.33 -4.09 10.74
N ASP A 56 -10.86 -3.08 11.48
CA ASP A 56 -11.70 -2.16 12.24
C ASP A 56 -12.21 -0.99 11.38
N HIS A 57 -11.36 -0.43 10.51
CA HIS A 57 -11.68 0.76 9.72
C HIS A 57 -11.90 0.50 8.23
N ARG A 58 -11.56 -0.70 7.73
CA ARG A 58 -11.56 -1.06 6.30
C ARG A 58 -10.82 -0.06 5.40
N CYS A 59 -9.85 0.68 5.94
CA CYS A 59 -9.08 1.65 5.19
C CYS A 59 -8.26 0.94 4.11
N THR A 60 -8.72 1.03 2.86
CA THR A 60 -8.01 0.44 1.71
C THR A 60 -6.87 1.34 1.26
N ASN A 61 -5.71 0.75 0.97
CA ASN A 61 -4.59 1.46 0.34
C ASN A 61 -4.86 1.83 -1.12
N ALA A 62 -6.03 1.51 -1.68
CA ALA A 62 -6.37 1.76 -3.08
C ALA A 62 -6.20 3.23 -3.50
N ILE A 63 -6.62 4.18 -2.66
CA ILE A 63 -6.53 5.63 -2.98
C ILE A 63 -5.05 6.08 -2.98
N PRO A 64 -4.27 5.88 -1.90
CA PRO A 64 -2.83 6.18 -1.90
C PRO A 64 -2.03 5.45 -2.99
N GLU A 65 -2.36 4.19 -3.29
CA GLU A 65 -1.70 3.43 -4.36
C GLU A 65 -2.01 3.99 -5.75
N GLY A 66 -3.26 4.41 -5.99
CA GLY A 66 -3.64 5.11 -7.22
C GLY A 66 -2.85 6.40 -7.42
N LEU A 67 -2.71 7.21 -6.36
CA LEU A 67 -1.88 8.42 -6.35
C LEU A 67 -0.40 8.10 -6.62
N ASN A 68 0.15 7.07 -5.97
CA ASN A 68 1.53 6.63 -6.21
C ASN A 68 1.75 6.20 -7.67
N GLY A 69 0.76 5.57 -8.31
CA GLY A 69 0.79 5.23 -9.73
C GLY A 69 0.88 6.46 -10.62
N ILE A 70 0.06 7.48 -10.36
CA ILE A 70 0.07 8.76 -11.08
C ILE A 70 1.43 9.46 -10.92
N ILE A 71 1.96 9.55 -9.69
CA ILE A 71 3.25 10.17 -9.40
C ILE A 71 4.39 9.43 -10.13
N ARG A 72 4.36 8.10 -10.13
CA ARG A 72 5.35 7.30 -10.86
C ARG A 72 5.29 7.58 -12.37
N HIS A 73 4.10 7.70 -12.94
CA HIS A 73 3.91 8.05 -14.34
C HIS A 73 4.46 9.44 -14.68
N ILE A 74 4.20 10.43 -13.82
CA ILE A 74 4.76 11.79 -13.94
C ILE A 74 6.29 11.74 -13.89
N LYS A 75 6.86 10.97 -12.95
CA LYS A 75 8.31 10.79 -12.82
C LYS A 75 8.92 10.15 -14.07
N THR A 76 8.28 9.14 -14.65
CA THR A 76 8.73 8.49 -15.89
C THR A 76 8.62 9.42 -17.09
N ARG A 77 7.62 10.30 -17.14
CA ARG A 77 7.50 11.35 -18.18
C ARG A 77 8.54 12.46 -18.00
N ALA A 78 8.91 12.76 -16.77
CA ALA A 78 9.82 13.85 -16.45
C ALA A 78 11.28 13.65 -16.94
N ARG A 79 11.73 12.40 -17.20
CA ARG A 79 13.03 11.90 -17.76
C ARG A 79 14.33 12.74 -17.58
N GLY A 80 14.37 13.78 -16.75
CA GLY A 80 15.46 14.75 -16.73
C GLY A 80 15.10 16.17 -16.26
N LEU A 81 13.89 16.44 -15.73
CA LEU A 81 13.61 17.71 -15.04
C LEU A 81 14.67 17.96 -13.96
N ARG A 82 15.56 18.92 -14.21
CA ARG A 82 16.61 19.35 -13.25
C ARG A 82 16.03 20.06 -12.04
N ASN A 83 14.82 20.61 -12.17
CA ASN A 83 14.14 21.36 -11.11
C ASN A 83 13.00 20.53 -10.47
N MET A 84 13.10 20.32 -9.16
CA MET A 84 12.08 19.64 -8.35
C MET A 84 10.77 20.42 -8.27
N ASP A 85 10.81 21.75 -8.42
CA ASP A 85 9.60 22.58 -8.43
C ASP A 85 8.70 22.23 -9.61
N CYS A 86 9.29 22.01 -10.80
CA CYS A 86 8.54 21.57 -11.98
C CYS A 86 7.87 20.20 -11.77
N PHE A 87 8.53 19.30 -11.02
CA PHE A 87 7.95 18.00 -10.68
C PHE A 87 6.78 18.15 -9.70
N SER A 88 6.91 19.00 -8.68
CA SER A 88 5.83 19.31 -7.73
C SER A 88 4.62 19.93 -8.44
N THR A 89 4.84 20.92 -9.30
CA THR A 89 3.78 21.56 -10.09
C THR A 89 3.04 20.55 -10.98
N MET A 90 3.76 19.64 -11.64
CA MET A 90 3.14 18.57 -12.44
C MET A 90 2.26 17.64 -11.61
N ILE A 91 2.67 17.31 -10.38
CA ILE A 91 1.84 16.52 -9.45
C ILE A 91 0.57 17.31 -9.09
N HIS A 92 0.69 18.60 -8.78
CA HIS A 92 -0.46 19.43 -8.39
C HIS A 92 -1.43 19.61 -9.56
N LEU A 93 -0.93 19.84 -10.77
CA LEU A 93 -1.75 19.92 -11.99
C LEU A 93 -2.48 18.60 -12.30
N THR A 94 -1.82 17.46 -12.10
CA THR A 94 -2.38 16.15 -12.47
C THR A 94 -3.31 15.59 -11.41
N CYS A 95 -2.94 15.69 -10.13
CA CYS A 95 -3.71 15.13 -9.02
C CYS A 95 -4.76 16.11 -8.49
N GLY A 96 -4.48 17.41 -8.54
CA GLY A 96 -5.35 18.46 -7.99
C GLY A 96 -6.48 18.92 -8.91
N LYS A 97 -6.46 18.56 -10.21
CA LYS A 97 -7.38 19.06 -11.25
C LYS A 97 -7.72 20.55 -11.07
N PRO A 98 -6.72 21.44 -11.07
CA PRO A 98 -7.00 22.86 -10.94
C PRO A 98 -7.85 23.34 -12.10
N ASP A 99 -8.80 24.23 -11.82
CA ASP A 99 -9.66 24.83 -12.84
C ASP A 99 -8.84 25.86 -13.63
N LEU A 100 -8.29 25.43 -14.78
CA LEU A 100 -7.41 26.25 -15.62
C LEU A 100 -8.19 27.21 -16.53
N ALA A 101 -9.51 27.33 -16.36
CA ALA A 101 -10.36 28.19 -17.18
C ALA A 101 -10.19 29.71 -16.92
N THR A 102 -9.40 30.12 -15.92
CA THR A 102 -9.36 31.51 -15.44
C THR A 102 -8.08 32.31 -15.74
N VAL A 103 -7.26 31.89 -16.70
CA VAL A 103 -6.14 32.73 -17.17
C VAL A 103 -6.17 32.86 -18.68
N THR A 104 -7.12 33.66 -19.15
CA THR A 104 -6.98 34.45 -20.38
C THR A 104 -6.47 35.82 -19.94
N ILE A 105 -5.22 36.14 -20.26
CA ILE A 105 -4.69 37.51 -20.30
C ILE A 105 -4.23 37.74 -21.73
#